data_AF-A0A1Z5K0H1-F1
#
_entry.id   AF-A0A1Z5K0H1-F1
#
_cell.length_a   1.000
_cell.length_b   1.000
_cell.length_c   1.000
_cell.angle_alpha   90.00
_cell.angle_beta   90.00
_cell.angle_gamma   90.00
#
_symmetry.space_group_name_H-M   'P 1'
#
loop_
_entity.id
_entity.type
_entity.pdbx_description
1 polymer ?
#
loop_
_entity_poly.entity_id
_entity_poly.type
_entity_poly.pdbx_seq_one_letter_code
_entity_poly.pdbx_strand_id
1 'polypeptide(L)'
;MTARRSCFHAGYGKQFRALKDYLSKQPKLIDRVAVIGKEDPMVTGNFEVTVIETGEVVHSKKHGGQGKAESLREREAIVTRLVEILEE
;
A
#
# COMPACT_ATOMS: atom_id res chain seq x y z
N MET A 1 11.52 7.75 -1.03
CA MET A 1 10.26 7.05 -1.36
C MET A 1 9.44 6.74 -0.13
N THR A 2 8.21 7.25 -0.10
CA THR A 2 7.20 6.95 0.94
C THR A 2 5.95 6.34 0.31
N ALA A 3 5.43 5.26 0.88
CA ALA A 3 4.06 4.81 0.63
C ALA A 3 3.06 5.61 1.48
N ARG A 4 2.02 6.19 0.87
CA ARG A 4 0.89 6.87 1.54
C ARG A 4 -0.32 5.93 1.65
N ARG A 5 -1.16 6.18 2.66
CA ARG A 5 -2.50 5.59 2.79
C ARG A 5 -3.58 6.63 3.15
N SER A 6 -4.79 6.12 3.35
CA SER A 6 -5.97 6.76 3.92
C SER A 6 -6.67 5.79 4.90
N CYS A 7 -7.57 6.31 5.75
CA CYS A 7 -8.43 5.57 6.70
C CYS A 7 -7.74 4.69 7.78
N PHE A 8 -7.41 5.25 8.95
CA PHE A 8 -7.00 4.47 10.15
C PHE A 8 -8.15 4.25 11.14
N HIS A 9 -9.09 5.19 11.24
CA HIS A 9 -10.34 5.11 12.02
C HIS A 9 -11.20 3.86 11.75
N ALA A 10 -10.99 3.16 10.62
CA ALA A 10 -11.73 1.97 10.21
C ALA A 10 -11.09 0.63 10.65
N GLY A 11 -10.16 0.65 11.62
CA GLY A 11 -9.57 -0.57 12.20
C GLY A 11 -8.51 -1.27 11.34
N TYR A 12 -8.10 -0.69 10.21
CA TYR A 12 -7.19 -1.32 9.24
C TYR A 12 -5.71 -1.36 9.67
N GLY A 13 -5.39 -1.00 10.92
CA GLY A 13 -4.03 -1.07 11.47
C GLY A 13 -3.41 -2.47 11.42
N LYS A 14 -4.22 -3.54 11.50
CA LYS A 14 -3.74 -4.93 11.34
C LYS A 14 -3.26 -5.18 9.90
N GLN A 15 -4.07 -4.86 8.90
CA GLN A 15 -3.75 -5.01 7.48
C GLN A 15 -2.60 -4.10 7.06
N PHE A 16 -2.51 -2.89 7.60
CA PHE A 16 -1.38 -1.99 7.36
C PHE A 16 -0.07 -2.59 7.89
N ARG A 17 -0.04 -3.08 9.13
CA ARG A 17 1.13 -3.74 9.71
C ARG A 17 1.52 -5.00 8.94
N ALA A 18 0.55 -5.82 8.53
CA ALA A 18 0.80 -7.04 7.76
C ALA A 18 1.36 -6.76 6.35
N LEU A 19 0.86 -5.72 5.65
CA LEU A 19 1.43 -5.31 4.38
C LEU A 19 2.82 -4.68 4.56
N LYS A 20 3.01 -3.82 5.57
CA LYS A 20 4.32 -3.22 5.86
C LYS A 20 5.38 -4.29 6.15
N ASP A 21 5.07 -5.24 7.02
CA ASP A 21 5.94 -6.38 7.33
C ASP A 21 6.28 -7.21 6.07
N TYR A 22 5.30 -7.47 5.21
CA TYR A 22 5.52 -8.19 3.95
C TYR A 22 6.38 -7.40 2.94
N LEU A 23 6.17 -6.09 2.80
CA LEU A 23 6.96 -5.22 1.91
C LEU A 23 8.40 -5.06 2.41
N SER A 24 8.60 -4.88 3.72
CA SER A 24 9.92 -4.83 4.36
C SER A 24 10.68 -6.16 4.32
N LYS A 25 10.07 -7.25 3.81
CA LYS A 25 10.74 -8.54 3.55
C LYS A 25 11.08 -8.75 2.07
N GLN A 26 10.71 -7.83 1.17
CA GLN A 26 11.02 -7.97 -0.26
C GLN A 26 12.41 -7.41 -0.56
N PRO A 27 13.36 -8.21 -1.08
CA PRO A 27 14.73 -7.75 -1.33
C PRO A 27 14.79 -6.67 -2.42
N LYS A 28 13.82 -6.61 -3.34
CA LYS A 28 13.70 -5.51 -4.33
C LYS A 28 13.27 -4.16 -3.71
N LEU A 29 12.64 -4.14 -2.54
CA LEU A 29 11.98 -2.94 -1.98
C LEU A 29 12.53 -2.49 -0.62
N ILE A 30 13.14 -3.38 0.17
CA ILE A 30 13.53 -3.14 1.57
C ILE A 30 14.36 -1.86 1.77
N ASP A 31 15.39 -1.64 0.96
CA ASP A 31 16.26 -0.46 1.04
C ASP A 31 15.78 0.70 0.15
N ARG A 32 14.78 0.47 -0.71
CA ARG A 32 14.25 1.47 -1.65
C ARG A 32 13.01 2.20 -1.12
N VAL A 33 12.16 1.56 -0.32
CA VAL A 33 10.80 2.07 -0.01
C VAL A 33 10.49 2.10 1.49
N ALA A 34 10.24 3.31 2.02
CA ALA A 34 9.69 3.48 3.36
C ALA A 34 8.14 3.38 3.33
N VAL A 35 7.56 2.51 4.15
CA VAL A 35 6.10 2.37 4.26
C VAL A 35 5.58 3.18 5.46
N ILE A 36 4.80 4.24 5.20
CA ILE A 36 4.26 5.14 6.22
C ILE A 36 2.73 5.00 6.30
N GLY A 37 2.20 5.06 7.52
CA GLY A 37 0.76 5.15 7.73
C GLY A 37 0.34 6.61 7.66
N LYS A 38 -0.55 6.96 6.73
CA LYS A 38 -1.26 8.24 6.74
C LYS A 38 -2.75 7.98 6.92
N GLU A 39 -3.37 8.79 7.78
CA GLU A 39 -4.81 8.81 7.94
C GLU A 39 -5.45 9.83 7.00
N ASP A 40 -6.71 9.61 6.65
CA ASP A 40 -7.54 10.61 5.99
C ASP A 40 -8.88 10.65 6.73
N PRO A 41 -9.30 11.79 7.30
CA PRO A 41 -10.52 11.89 8.10
C PRO A 41 -11.77 12.14 7.25
N MET A 42 -11.64 12.56 5.99
CA MET A 42 -12.78 12.90 5.12
C MET A 42 -13.28 11.70 4.30
N VAL A 43 -12.53 10.59 4.30
CA VAL A 43 -12.82 9.39 3.53
C VAL A 43 -12.87 8.19 4.46
N THR A 44 -13.91 7.37 4.35
CA THR A 44 -14.11 6.18 5.21
C THR A 44 -14.10 4.89 4.39
N GLY A 45 -13.63 3.79 4.97
CA GLY A 45 -13.66 2.45 4.37
C GLY A 45 -12.69 2.19 3.21
N ASN A 46 -11.97 3.20 2.71
CA ASN A 46 -10.94 3.03 1.68
C ASN A 46 -9.64 2.44 2.24
N PHE A 47 -8.82 1.92 1.33
CA PHE A 47 -7.50 1.41 1.64
C PHE A 47 -6.66 1.43 0.36
N GLU A 48 -5.58 2.21 0.37
CA GLU A 48 -4.95 2.69 -0.87
C GLU A 48 -3.42 2.62 -0.83
N VAL A 49 -2.84 1.89 -1.77
CA VAL A 49 -1.45 1.92 -2.26
C VAL A 49 -1.11 3.21 -2.99
N THR A 50 -0.44 4.22 -2.42
CA THR A 50 0.08 5.36 -3.21
C THR A 50 1.57 5.59 -3.02
N VAL A 51 2.30 5.87 -4.11
CA VAL A 51 3.68 6.38 -4.08
C VAL A 51 3.63 7.89 -3.89
N ILE A 52 4.28 8.45 -2.85
CA ILE A 52 4.20 9.89 -2.57
C ILE A 52 4.88 10.74 -3.66
N GLU A 53 5.96 10.26 -4.26
CA GLU A 53 6.80 11.07 -5.16
C GLU A 53 6.19 11.23 -6.57
N THR A 54 5.55 10.19 -7.10
CA THR A 54 4.78 10.27 -8.37
C THR A 54 3.30 10.62 -8.16
N GLY A 55 2.77 10.37 -6.96
CA GLY A 55 1.34 10.43 -6.66
C GLY A 55 0.52 9.22 -7.16
N GLU A 56 1.15 8.23 -7.81
CA GLU A 56 0.45 7.12 -8.46
C GLU A 56 -0.23 6.17 -7.45
N VAL A 57 -1.44 5.70 -7.82
CA VAL A 57 -2.23 4.71 -7.08
C VAL A 57 -1.89 3.28 -7.54
N VAL A 58 -1.03 2.63 -6.77
CA VAL A 58 -0.59 1.22 -6.92
C VAL A 58 -1.73 0.21 -6.69
N HIS A 59 -2.65 0.51 -5.76
CA HIS A 59 -3.77 -0.35 -5.34
C HIS A 59 -4.85 0.51 -4.70
N SER A 60 -6.14 0.30 -4.98
CA SER A 60 -7.20 0.95 -4.21
C SER A 60 -8.46 0.10 -4.08
N LYS A 61 -8.84 -0.15 -2.82
CA LYS A 61 -10.13 -0.74 -2.43
C LYS A 61 -11.35 0.12 -2.83
N LYS A 62 -11.14 1.36 -3.29
CA LYS A 62 -12.21 2.29 -3.68
C LYS A 62 -13.02 1.81 -4.89
N HIS A 63 -12.41 1.00 -5.76
CA HIS A 63 -13.06 0.41 -6.93
C HIS A 63 -13.24 -1.10 -6.72
N GLY A 64 -14.47 -1.59 -6.94
CA GLY A 64 -14.88 -2.94 -6.57
C GLY A 64 -14.07 -4.03 -7.28
N GLY A 65 -13.42 -4.91 -6.50
CA GLY A 65 -12.58 -6.00 -6.99
C GLY A 65 -11.25 -6.13 -6.23
N GLN A 66 -10.75 -5.05 -5.63
CA GLN A 66 -9.55 -5.07 -4.79
C GLN A 66 -9.91 -5.06 -3.29
N GLY A 67 -9.21 -5.89 -2.50
CA GLY A 67 -9.39 -6.02 -1.06
C GLY A 67 -8.45 -5.11 -0.26
N LYS A 68 -8.09 -5.54 0.95
CA LYS A 68 -7.20 -4.79 1.86
C LYS A 68 -5.74 -5.27 1.81
N ALA A 69 -5.30 -5.91 0.72
CA ALA A 69 -4.04 -6.67 0.66
C ALA A 69 -4.00 -7.82 1.69
N GLU A 70 -5.14 -8.49 1.86
CA GLU A 70 -5.31 -9.58 2.83
C GLU A 70 -4.83 -10.91 2.25
N SER A 71 -5.04 -11.14 0.94
CA SER A 71 -4.50 -12.28 0.20
C SER A 71 -3.04 -12.08 -0.24
N LEU A 72 -2.31 -13.17 -0.47
CA LEU A 72 -0.93 -13.12 -0.99
C LEU A 72 -0.89 -12.48 -2.40
N ARG A 73 -1.80 -12.88 -3.29
CA ARG A 73 -1.92 -12.37 -4.67
C ARG A 73 -2.07 -10.85 -4.76
N GLU A 74 -2.82 -10.22 -3.85
CA GLU A 74 -2.89 -8.75 -3.78
C GLU A 74 -1.54 -8.13 -3.41
N ARG A 75 -0.79 -8.74 -2.48
CA ARG A 75 0.51 -8.22 -2.04
C ARG A 75 1.57 -8.39 -3.11
N GLU A 76 1.54 -9.51 -3.84
CA GLU A 76 2.39 -9.74 -5.02
C GLU A 76 2.08 -8.71 -6.10
N ALA A 77 0.80 -8.44 -6.41
CA ALA A 77 0.42 -7.39 -7.36
C ALA A 77 0.91 -5.99 -6.92
N ILE A 78 0.81 -5.65 -5.63
CA ILE A 78 1.38 -4.40 -5.06
C ILE A 78 2.90 -4.37 -5.23
N VAL A 79 3.61 -5.48 -4.99
CA VAL A 79 5.06 -5.57 -5.16
C VAL A 79 5.45 -5.40 -6.62
N THR A 80 4.79 -6.08 -7.56
CA THR A 80 5.08 -5.96 -9.00
C THR A 80 4.87 -4.52 -9.48
N ARG A 81 3.73 -3.88 -9.17
CA ARG A 81 3.47 -2.48 -9.52
C ARG A 81 4.45 -1.51 -8.85
N LEU A 82 4.86 -1.75 -7.59
CA LEU A 82 5.91 -0.96 -6.94
C LEU A 82 7.27 -1.14 -7.62
N VAL A 83 7.59 -2.34 -8.11
CA VAL A 83 8.86 -2.61 -8.81
C VAL A 83 8.88 -1.95 -10.19
N GLU A 84 7.77 -2.02 -10.94
CA GLU A 84 7.62 -1.32 -12.23
C GLU A 84 7.87 0.19 -12.06
N ILE A 85 7.20 0.86 -11.11
CA ILE A 85 7.34 2.30 -10.82
C ILE A 85 8.73 2.67 -10.23
N LEU A 86 9.59 1.68 -9.94
CA LEU A 86 10.96 1.86 -9.42
C LEU A 86 12.05 1.32 -10.36
N GLU A 87 11.67 0.86 -11.54
CA GLU A 87 12.55 0.43 -12.63
C GLU A 87 12.36 1.29 -13.91
N GLU A 88 11.38 2.21 -13.93
CA GLU A 88 11.27 3.40 -14.81
C GLU A 88 12.06 4.62 -14.28
#